data_AF-A0A6N9AIT8-F1
#
_entry.id   AF-A0A6N9AIT8-F1
#
_cell.length_a   1.000
_cell.length_b   1.000
_cell.length_c   1.000
_cell.angle_alpha   90.00
_cell.angle_beta   90.00
_cell.angle_gamma   90.00
#
_symmetry.space_group_name_H-M   'P 1'
#
loop_
_entity.id
_entity.type
_entity.pdbx_description
1 polymer ?
#
loop_
_entity_poly.entity_id
_entity_poly.type
_entity_poly.pdbx_seq_one_letter_code
_entity_poly.pdbx_strand_id
1 'polypeptide(L)'
;MLLAPLAAYAQVERVASTPQELSSAIASSGPGDTIIMANGTWTDVVISFYAQGAEGDSITLRAETPGQVILNGSSRLRVGGSYLKVDGLWFDQGALASGHLIEFRRSSSRLTTHSRLTNCTITNYNPPSYLTEYKWVSIYGAHNRVDHCHFAGKSHDGATVVVWLRDPPNDNPVWHRIDNNYFGHRPELGKNGGETIRIGTSSRSMQDAYVTVEHNLFEECDGEIEIISNKSGNNIFRHNTFLRSSGTLTLRHGNEASVYGNYFLGEGKSGSGGVRIIGERHKVYNNYFQDLRGTGYRSALAVVNGVPNSPLNRYFQVKDAVVAFNTFVDVEETFVIGAGKSSEQSLAPDGLQIANNLVVTRNGPIVEYEDAPLNIAYASNVFFGAESGIGQVDGILITDPSLIRDQDVWRLSSTSVAVGAATAIDFVTHDIDGQERDGLPDIGADEISLSPVVYRPLTSQDVGPSYLSL
;
A
#
# COMPACT_ATOMS: atom_id res chain seq x y z
N MET A 1 20.26 -6.27 37.33
CA MET A 1 19.06 -6.66 36.56
C MET A 1 19.09 -8.18 36.47
N LEU A 2 18.29 -8.88 37.27
CA LEU A 2 18.22 -10.35 37.20
C LEU A 2 17.52 -10.71 35.89
N LEU A 3 18.22 -11.38 34.98
CA LEU A 3 17.60 -12.09 33.86
C LEU A 3 16.73 -13.20 34.46
N ALA A 4 15.41 -13.03 34.38
CA ALA A 4 14.50 -14.14 34.60
C ALA A 4 14.79 -15.19 33.50
N PRO A 5 14.94 -16.48 33.84
CA PRO A 5 15.15 -17.51 32.84
C PRO A 5 13.93 -17.55 31.91
N LEU A 6 14.16 -17.50 30.59
CA LEU A 6 13.15 -17.81 29.59
C LEU A 6 12.63 -19.23 29.89
N ALA A 7 11.36 -19.33 30.27
CA ALA A 7 10.72 -20.62 30.42
C ALA A 7 10.59 -21.22 29.02
N ALA A 8 11.38 -22.26 28.73
CA ALA A 8 11.21 -23.04 27.50
C ALA A 8 9.88 -23.81 27.61
N TYR A 9 8.85 -23.35 26.90
CA TYR A 9 7.59 -24.07 26.79
C TYR A 9 7.80 -25.34 25.95
N ALA A 10 7.26 -26.48 26.39
CA ALA A 10 7.28 -27.70 25.60
C ALA A 10 6.38 -27.51 24.37
N GLN A 11 6.98 -27.48 23.18
CA GLN A 11 6.25 -27.30 21.93
C GLN A 11 5.48 -28.57 21.57
N VAL A 12 4.17 -28.46 21.39
CA VAL A 12 3.30 -29.57 21.00
C VAL A 12 2.70 -29.33 19.63
N GLU A 13 2.83 -30.31 18.73
CA GLU A 13 2.07 -30.34 17.48
C GLU A 13 0.76 -31.12 17.66
N ARG A 14 -0.36 -30.54 17.20
CA ARG A 14 -1.69 -31.17 17.22
C ARG A 14 -2.27 -31.14 15.81
N VAL A 15 -2.51 -32.31 15.23
CA VAL A 15 -3.22 -32.43 13.95
C VAL A 15 -4.72 -32.40 14.21
N ALA A 16 -5.46 -31.63 13.42
CA ALA A 16 -6.91 -31.56 13.44
C ALA A 16 -7.45 -31.88 12.05
N SER A 17 -8.29 -32.91 11.96
CA SER A 17 -8.94 -33.39 10.75
C SER A 17 -10.43 -33.03 10.70
N THR A 18 -10.98 -32.50 11.80
CA THR A 18 -12.37 -32.04 11.90
C THR A 18 -12.48 -30.68 12.58
N PRO A 19 -13.58 -29.92 12.38
CA PRO A 19 -13.82 -28.65 13.09
C PRO A 19 -13.81 -28.78 14.62
N GLN A 20 -14.28 -29.93 15.15
CA GLN A 20 -14.31 -30.21 16.59
C GLN A 20 -12.90 -30.45 17.14
N GLU A 21 -12.06 -31.20 16.42
CA GLU A 21 -10.65 -31.40 16.76
C GLU A 21 -9.88 -30.07 16.69
N LEU A 22 -10.12 -29.26 15.66
CA LEU A 22 -9.50 -27.94 15.51
C LEU A 22 -9.83 -27.03 16.69
N SER A 23 -11.12 -26.97 17.06
CA SER A 23 -11.56 -26.18 18.21
C SER A 23 -10.92 -26.66 19.52
N SER A 24 -10.78 -27.98 19.69
CA SER A 24 -10.16 -28.59 20.88
C SER A 24 -8.65 -28.34 20.94
N ALA A 25 -7.97 -28.40 19.78
CA ALA A 25 -6.55 -28.12 19.65
C ALA A 25 -6.24 -26.65 19.95
N ILE A 26 -7.05 -25.72 19.44
CA ILE A 26 -6.95 -24.28 19.77
C ILE A 26 -7.12 -24.06 21.27
N ALA A 27 -8.19 -24.62 21.87
CA ALA A 27 -8.49 -24.42 23.29
C ALA A 27 -7.40 -24.98 24.22
N SER A 28 -6.66 -25.98 23.78
CA SER A 28 -5.60 -26.66 24.55
C SER A 28 -4.20 -26.14 24.25
N SER A 29 -4.05 -25.15 23.36
CA SER A 29 -2.76 -24.63 22.92
C SER A 29 -2.14 -23.67 23.94
N GLY A 30 -0.82 -23.74 24.09
CA GLY A 30 0.00 -22.78 24.83
C GLY A 30 1.10 -22.17 23.95
N PRO A 31 1.85 -21.17 24.44
CA PRO A 31 2.94 -20.55 23.70
C PRO A 31 3.89 -21.55 23.03
N GLY A 32 4.22 -21.30 21.76
CA GLY A 32 5.07 -22.16 20.94
C GLY A 32 4.39 -23.38 20.31
N ASP A 33 3.15 -23.70 20.67
CA ASP A 33 2.43 -24.83 20.08
C ASP A 33 2.06 -24.61 18.61
N THR A 34 1.94 -25.74 17.89
CA THR A 34 1.49 -25.74 16.50
C THR A 34 0.24 -26.59 16.32
N ILE A 35 -0.77 -26.02 15.70
CA ILE A 35 -2.03 -26.65 15.32
C ILE A 35 -2.01 -26.82 13.81
N ILE A 36 -2.10 -28.06 13.35
CA ILE A 36 -1.98 -28.43 11.95
C ILE A 36 -3.37 -28.83 11.45
N MET A 37 -3.92 -28.07 10.50
CA MET A 37 -5.14 -28.45 9.80
C MET A 37 -4.81 -29.48 8.74
N ALA A 38 -5.43 -30.66 8.81
CA ALA A 38 -5.23 -31.72 7.82
C ALA A 38 -5.69 -31.26 6.42
N ASN A 39 -5.00 -31.77 5.39
CA ASN A 39 -5.31 -31.52 4.00
C ASN A 39 -6.77 -31.86 3.67
N GLY A 40 -7.38 -31.06 2.79
CA GLY A 40 -8.75 -31.24 2.32
C GLY A 40 -9.56 -29.95 2.33
N THR A 41 -10.85 -30.11 2.02
CA THR A 41 -11.81 -29.01 1.98
C THR A 41 -12.56 -28.87 3.29
N TRP A 42 -12.49 -27.69 3.89
CA TRP A 42 -13.16 -27.28 5.12
C TRP A 42 -14.34 -26.37 4.75
N THR A 43 -15.54 -26.96 4.65
CA THR A 43 -16.76 -26.27 4.23
C THR A 43 -17.55 -25.70 5.41
N ASP A 44 -17.97 -24.44 5.29
CA ASP A 44 -18.80 -23.74 6.29
C ASP A 44 -18.19 -23.69 7.71
N VAL A 45 -16.85 -23.62 7.79
CA VAL A 45 -16.12 -23.67 9.05
C VAL A 45 -15.81 -22.27 9.57
N VAL A 46 -16.28 -21.98 10.79
CA VAL A 46 -15.92 -20.75 11.52
C VAL A 46 -14.75 -21.05 12.45
N ILE A 47 -13.54 -20.67 12.04
CA ILE A 47 -12.33 -20.85 12.84
C ILE A 47 -12.21 -19.69 13.83
N SER A 48 -12.33 -20.00 15.12
CA SER A 48 -12.11 -19.04 16.20
C SER A 48 -10.76 -19.29 16.85
N PHE A 49 -9.69 -18.77 16.24
CA PHE A 49 -8.32 -18.89 16.75
C PHE A 49 -8.07 -17.87 17.86
N TYR A 50 -8.56 -18.21 19.06
CA TYR A 50 -8.43 -17.39 20.26
C TYR A 50 -7.46 -18.04 21.24
N ALA A 51 -6.28 -17.47 21.37
CA ALA A 51 -5.23 -17.99 22.26
C ALA A 51 -4.29 -16.86 22.70
N GLN A 52 -3.32 -17.17 23.55
CA GLN A 52 -2.28 -16.23 24.00
C GLN A 52 -0.92 -16.90 23.87
N GLY A 53 -0.16 -16.52 22.84
CA GLY A 53 1.24 -16.89 22.73
C GLY A 53 2.13 -15.99 23.60
N ALA A 54 3.44 -16.08 23.36
CA ALA A 54 4.41 -15.20 23.97
C ALA A 54 5.39 -14.66 22.91
N GLU A 55 6.10 -13.58 23.26
CA GLU A 55 7.18 -13.06 22.41
C GLU A 55 8.23 -14.14 22.17
N GLY A 56 8.61 -14.37 20.90
CA GLY A 56 9.49 -15.48 20.50
C GLY A 56 8.78 -16.82 20.33
N ASP A 57 7.66 -17.05 21.04
CA ASP A 57 6.94 -18.33 21.10
C ASP A 57 5.47 -18.16 20.66
N SER A 58 5.26 -17.81 19.39
CA SER A 58 3.92 -17.67 18.82
C SER A 58 3.20 -19.02 18.72
N ILE A 59 1.89 -19.01 18.97
CA ILE A 59 1.04 -20.18 18.67
C ILE A 59 0.74 -20.17 17.18
N THR A 60 1.03 -21.26 16.49
CA THR A 60 0.87 -21.36 15.04
C THR A 60 -0.34 -22.21 14.68
N LEU A 61 -1.27 -21.67 13.90
CA LEU A 61 -2.28 -22.42 13.15
C LEU A 61 -1.82 -22.51 11.69
N ARG A 62 -1.54 -23.70 11.19
CA ARG A 62 -1.06 -23.89 9.81
C ARG A 62 -1.79 -24.97 9.05
N ALA A 63 -1.75 -24.87 7.73
CA ALA A 63 -2.05 -26.00 6.86
C ALA A 63 -1.01 -27.14 7.05
N GLU A 64 -1.46 -28.39 6.94
CA GLU A 64 -0.58 -29.56 6.84
C GLU A 64 0.35 -29.42 5.64
N THR A 65 -0.23 -29.25 4.46
CA THR A 65 0.48 -28.85 3.24
C THR A 65 -0.08 -27.51 2.75
N PRO A 66 0.74 -26.44 2.70
CA PRO A 66 0.28 -25.15 2.17
C PRO A 66 -0.35 -25.29 0.79
N GLY A 67 -1.51 -24.66 0.60
CA GLY A 67 -2.32 -24.78 -0.63
C GLY A 67 -3.22 -26.02 -0.71
N GLN A 68 -3.19 -26.94 0.26
CA GLN A 68 -4.07 -28.12 0.29
C GLN A 68 -5.12 -28.09 1.41
N VAL A 69 -5.15 -27.03 2.22
CA VAL A 69 -6.24 -26.76 3.17
C VAL A 69 -7.12 -25.66 2.60
N ILE A 70 -8.21 -26.09 1.96
CA ILE A 70 -9.12 -25.21 1.22
C ILE A 70 -10.34 -24.91 2.08
N LEU A 71 -10.59 -23.64 2.38
CA LEU A 71 -11.78 -23.16 3.07
C LEU A 71 -12.77 -22.60 2.06
N ASN A 72 -13.98 -23.16 2.01
CA ASN A 72 -15.03 -22.72 1.07
C ASN A 72 -16.40 -22.53 1.76
N GLY A 73 -17.43 -22.27 0.96
CA GLY A 73 -18.78 -22.00 1.47
C GLY A 73 -18.81 -20.70 2.27
N SER A 74 -19.30 -20.75 3.50
CA SER A 74 -19.39 -19.63 4.44
C SER A 74 -18.26 -19.64 5.50
N SER A 75 -17.17 -20.35 5.22
CA SER A 75 -15.99 -20.41 6.09
C SER A 75 -15.40 -19.03 6.36
N ARG A 76 -14.80 -18.87 7.54
CA ARG A 76 -14.15 -17.61 7.98
C ARG A 76 -13.20 -17.84 9.15
N LEU A 77 -12.29 -16.90 9.35
CA LEU A 77 -11.28 -16.92 10.39
C LEU A 77 -11.38 -15.70 11.29
N ARG A 78 -11.39 -15.94 12.60
CA ARG A 78 -11.27 -14.91 13.64
C ARG A 78 -10.03 -15.18 14.46
N VAL A 79 -9.13 -14.22 14.47
CA VAL A 79 -7.90 -14.26 15.28
C VAL A 79 -8.11 -13.34 16.47
N GLY A 80 -7.76 -13.78 17.68
CA GLY A 80 -8.00 -12.99 18.88
C GLY A 80 -7.05 -13.33 20.02
N GLY A 81 -6.20 -12.38 20.40
CA GLY A 81 -5.19 -12.57 21.44
C GLY A 81 -3.87 -11.91 21.05
N SER A 82 -2.75 -12.49 21.45
CA SER A 82 -1.43 -11.99 21.09
C SER A 82 -0.47 -13.11 20.70
N TYR A 83 0.53 -12.77 19.86
CA TYR A 83 1.54 -13.71 19.38
C TYR A 83 0.94 -14.95 18.72
N LEU A 84 0.06 -14.72 17.75
CA LEU A 84 -0.60 -15.78 16.97
C LEU A 84 -0.10 -15.74 15.53
N LYS A 85 0.14 -16.90 14.92
CA LYS A 85 0.54 -17.03 13.52
C LYS A 85 -0.46 -17.90 12.77
N VAL A 86 -0.93 -17.44 11.62
CA VAL A 86 -1.74 -18.22 10.68
C VAL A 86 -0.95 -18.40 9.38
N ASP A 87 -0.79 -19.64 8.92
CA ASP A 87 0.14 -19.98 7.83
C ASP A 87 -0.47 -20.97 6.82
N GLY A 88 -0.49 -20.61 5.54
CA GLY A 88 -0.72 -21.59 4.46
C GLY A 88 -2.18 -21.94 4.15
N LEU A 89 -3.16 -21.19 4.68
CA LEU A 89 -4.59 -21.44 4.43
C LEU A 89 -5.05 -20.86 3.08
N TRP A 90 -5.93 -21.54 2.37
CA TRP A 90 -6.51 -21.06 1.11
C TRP A 90 -8.03 -20.93 1.21
N PHE A 91 -8.55 -19.70 1.14
CA PHE A 91 -9.97 -19.43 0.99
C PHE A 91 -10.32 -19.34 -0.50
N ASP A 92 -11.16 -20.24 -1.01
CA ASP A 92 -11.51 -20.29 -2.44
C ASP A 92 -12.98 -20.69 -2.66
N GLN A 93 -13.58 -20.18 -3.75
CA GLN A 93 -14.92 -20.54 -4.20
C GLN A 93 -16.01 -20.53 -3.09
N GLY A 94 -15.97 -19.54 -2.21
CA GLY A 94 -16.96 -19.35 -1.14
C GLY A 94 -17.55 -17.95 -1.13
N ALA A 95 -18.45 -17.69 -0.19
CA ALA A 95 -19.09 -16.40 -0.02
C ALA A 95 -19.55 -16.17 1.42
N LEU A 96 -19.49 -14.92 1.88
CA LEU A 96 -20.19 -14.48 3.07
C LEU A 96 -21.43 -13.66 2.70
N ALA A 97 -22.42 -13.65 3.60
CA ALA A 97 -23.56 -12.74 3.49
C ALA A 97 -23.22 -11.31 3.96
N SER A 98 -22.25 -11.15 4.85
CA SER A 98 -21.75 -9.86 5.36
C SER A 98 -20.49 -10.04 6.21
N GLY A 99 -19.83 -8.93 6.54
CA GLY A 99 -18.81 -8.86 7.59
C GLY A 99 -17.37 -8.95 7.10
N HIS A 100 -16.64 -9.97 7.56
CA HIS A 100 -15.20 -10.13 7.33
C HIS A 100 -14.86 -11.61 7.13
N LEU A 101 -14.06 -11.92 6.10
CA LEU A 101 -13.57 -13.28 5.88
C LEU A 101 -12.48 -13.65 6.89
N ILE A 102 -11.52 -12.75 7.11
CA ILE A 102 -10.52 -12.82 8.16
C ILE A 102 -10.60 -11.56 9.03
N GLU A 103 -10.77 -11.71 10.34
CA GLU A 103 -10.76 -10.58 11.28
C GLU A 103 -9.82 -10.76 12.48
N PHE A 104 -9.02 -9.74 12.76
CA PHE A 104 -8.02 -9.70 13.85
C PHE A 104 -8.62 -9.21 15.17
N ARG A 105 -9.75 -9.77 15.58
CA ARG A 105 -10.34 -9.52 16.91
C ARG A 105 -11.22 -10.66 17.36
N ARG A 106 -11.34 -10.81 18.68
CA ARG A 106 -12.35 -11.67 19.32
C ARG A 106 -13.68 -10.94 19.55
N SER A 107 -13.61 -9.64 19.86
CA SER A 107 -14.76 -8.75 20.05
C SER A 107 -14.33 -7.29 19.86
N SER A 108 -15.26 -6.35 19.85
CA SER A 108 -14.95 -4.90 19.75
C SER A 108 -13.98 -4.39 20.83
N SER A 109 -13.98 -5.03 22.00
CA SER A 109 -13.10 -4.70 23.14
C SER A 109 -11.86 -5.60 23.26
N ARG A 110 -11.75 -6.67 22.47
CA ARG A 110 -10.66 -7.67 22.57
C ARG A 110 -10.05 -7.88 21.18
N LEU A 111 -9.04 -7.06 20.89
CA LEU A 111 -8.36 -7.02 19.61
C LEU A 111 -7.15 -7.97 19.60
N THR A 112 -6.53 -8.11 18.43
CA THR A 112 -5.32 -8.92 18.26
C THR A 112 -4.08 -8.06 18.21
N THR A 113 -3.00 -8.48 18.87
CA THR A 113 -1.71 -7.79 18.79
C THR A 113 -0.56 -8.73 18.47
N HIS A 114 0.54 -8.22 17.92
CA HIS A 114 1.77 -8.99 17.67
C HIS A 114 1.55 -10.31 16.90
N SER A 115 0.57 -10.33 15.98
CA SER A 115 0.14 -11.55 15.29
C SER A 115 0.32 -11.43 13.78
N ARG A 116 0.41 -12.58 13.12
CA ARG A 116 0.83 -12.68 11.71
C ARG A 116 -0.12 -13.54 10.90
N LEU A 117 -0.56 -13.04 9.75
CA LEU A 117 -1.17 -13.84 8.67
C LEU A 117 -0.14 -13.95 7.55
N THR A 118 0.30 -15.16 7.23
CA THR A 118 1.36 -15.39 6.24
C THR A 118 1.05 -16.53 5.29
N ASN A 119 1.55 -16.46 4.06
CA ASN A 119 1.34 -17.50 3.05
C ASN A 119 -0.13 -17.89 2.85
N CYS A 120 -1.08 -16.98 3.10
CA CYS A 120 -2.49 -17.29 2.93
C CYS A 120 -2.96 -16.83 1.55
N THR A 121 -3.87 -17.59 0.96
CA THR A 121 -4.46 -17.25 -0.34
C THR A 121 -5.95 -17.00 -0.17
N ILE A 122 -6.47 -15.94 -0.79
CA ILE A 122 -7.89 -15.69 -0.95
C ILE A 122 -8.16 -15.44 -2.43
N THR A 123 -8.87 -16.36 -3.07
CA THR A 123 -9.24 -16.25 -4.48
C THR A 123 -10.74 -16.41 -4.66
N ASN A 124 -11.34 -15.56 -5.49
CA ASN A 124 -12.73 -15.71 -5.95
C ASN A 124 -13.76 -15.98 -4.84
N TYR A 125 -13.52 -15.49 -3.62
CA TYR A 125 -14.42 -15.64 -2.49
C TYR A 125 -15.47 -14.53 -2.57
N ASN A 126 -16.46 -14.73 -3.44
CA ASN A 126 -17.40 -13.71 -3.88
C ASN A 126 -18.86 -14.16 -3.71
N PRO A 127 -19.73 -13.30 -3.16
CA PRO A 127 -21.17 -13.53 -3.14
C PRO A 127 -21.76 -13.37 -4.55
N PRO A 128 -22.96 -13.92 -4.82
CA PRO A 128 -23.62 -13.77 -6.13
C PRO A 128 -23.92 -12.31 -6.52
N SER A 129 -24.14 -11.44 -5.53
CA SER A 129 -24.40 -10.01 -5.75
C SER A 129 -23.16 -9.19 -5.42
N TYR A 130 -22.67 -8.41 -6.38
CA TYR A 130 -21.55 -7.49 -6.15
C TYR A 130 -21.87 -6.38 -5.12
N LEU A 131 -23.15 -6.17 -4.79
CA LEU A 131 -23.58 -5.21 -3.76
C LEU A 131 -23.45 -5.76 -2.34
N THR A 132 -23.21 -7.06 -2.17
CA THR A 132 -23.01 -7.65 -0.85
C THR A 132 -21.67 -7.17 -0.28
N GLU A 133 -21.75 -6.52 0.88
CA GLU A 133 -20.60 -5.84 1.48
C GLU A 133 -19.91 -6.74 2.51
N TYR A 134 -18.65 -7.08 2.23
CA TYR A 134 -17.71 -7.59 3.23
C TYR A 134 -16.26 -7.39 2.80
N LYS A 135 -15.36 -7.50 3.77
CA LYS A 135 -13.92 -7.32 3.59
C LYS A 135 -13.25 -8.69 3.62
N TRP A 136 -12.19 -8.88 2.86
CA TRP A 136 -11.43 -10.13 2.96
C TRP A 136 -10.57 -10.16 4.22
N VAL A 137 -9.83 -9.09 4.51
CA VAL A 137 -9.01 -9.02 5.74
C VAL A 137 -9.29 -7.72 6.49
N SER A 138 -9.69 -7.83 7.75
CA SER A 138 -9.83 -6.70 8.67
C SER A 138 -8.81 -6.81 9.80
N ILE A 139 -7.83 -5.92 9.78
CA ILE A 139 -6.76 -5.82 10.77
C ILE A 139 -7.21 -4.85 11.86
N TYR A 140 -7.14 -5.29 13.11
CA TYR A 140 -7.43 -4.50 14.32
C TYR A 140 -6.29 -4.67 15.31
N GLY A 141 -6.21 -3.79 16.31
CA GLY A 141 -5.25 -3.90 17.42
C GLY A 141 -3.92 -3.24 17.08
N ALA A 142 -2.79 -3.86 17.41
CA ALA A 142 -1.47 -3.25 17.21
C ALA A 142 -0.37 -4.28 16.85
N HIS A 143 0.65 -3.87 16.11
CA HIS A 143 1.83 -4.69 15.76
C HIS A 143 1.51 -6.01 15.02
N ASN A 144 0.43 -6.05 14.25
CA ASN A 144 0.11 -7.19 13.40
C ASN A 144 0.80 -7.09 12.04
N ARG A 145 1.05 -8.25 11.43
CA ARG A 145 1.66 -8.37 10.11
C ARG A 145 0.79 -9.20 9.16
N VAL A 146 0.62 -8.73 7.93
CA VAL A 146 0.03 -9.49 6.82
C VAL A 146 1.06 -9.56 5.72
N ASP A 147 1.59 -10.76 5.45
CA ASP A 147 2.71 -10.89 4.53
C ASP A 147 2.71 -12.16 3.69
N HIS A 148 3.38 -12.15 2.54
CA HIS A 148 3.44 -13.31 1.63
C HIS A 148 2.06 -13.89 1.29
N CYS A 149 1.00 -13.08 1.33
CA CYS A 149 -0.34 -13.53 1.00
C CYS A 149 -0.68 -13.22 -0.46
N HIS A 150 -1.61 -13.97 -1.02
CA HIS A 150 -2.15 -13.74 -2.37
C HIS A 150 -3.65 -13.44 -2.28
N PHE A 151 -4.05 -12.31 -2.85
CA PHE A 151 -5.44 -11.85 -2.88
C PHE A 151 -5.82 -11.54 -4.33
N ALA A 152 -6.74 -12.28 -4.94
CA ALA A 152 -7.15 -12.03 -6.33
C ALA A 152 -8.61 -12.40 -6.62
N GLY A 153 -9.26 -11.60 -7.45
CA GLY A 153 -10.61 -11.85 -7.97
C GLY A 153 -11.74 -11.31 -7.10
N LYS A 154 -11.51 -10.37 -6.17
CA LYS A 154 -12.60 -9.79 -5.36
C LYS A 154 -13.54 -8.96 -6.24
N SER A 155 -14.80 -9.39 -6.39
CA SER A 155 -15.75 -8.78 -7.34
C SER A 155 -17.00 -8.19 -6.67
N HIS A 156 -16.91 -7.83 -5.39
CA HIS A 156 -18.03 -7.29 -4.61
C HIS A 156 -17.61 -6.15 -3.68
N ASP A 157 -18.58 -5.44 -3.14
CA ASP A 157 -18.41 -4.25 -2.29
C ASP A 157 -17.59 -4.53 -1.01
N GLY A 158 -16.83 -3.52 -0.60
CA GLY A 158 -15.91 -3.54 0.52
C GLY A 158 -14.45 -3.68 0.09
N ALA A 159 -13.54 -3.01 0.79
CA ALA A 159 -12.13 -3.11 0.50
C ALA A 159 -11.57 -4.53 0.70
N THR A 160 -10.48 -4.87 0.01
CA THR A 160 -9.84 -6.21 0.14
C THR A 160 -9.21 -6.33 1.52
N VAL A 161 -8.33 -5.40 1.89
CA VAL A 161 -7.69 -5.32 3.20
C VAL A 161 -8.00 -3.98 3.87
N VAL A 162 -8.40 -4.01 5.14
CA VAL A 162 -8.71 -2.81 5.93
C VAL A 162 -7.97 -2.82 7.25
N VAL A 163 -7.28 -1.73 7.57
CA VAL A 163 -6.81 -1.43 8.92
C VAL A 163 -7.84 -0.56 9.63
N TRP A 164 -8.30 -1.02 10.78
CA TRP A 164 -9.29 -0.31 11.59
C TRP A 164 -8.64 0.35 12.80
N LEU A 165 -8.90 1.65 12.95
CA LEU A 165 -8.44 2.45 14.09
C LEU A 165 -9.53 2.53 15.18
N ARG A 166 -9.09 2.82 16.42
CA ARG A 166 -9.97 2.85 17.59
C ARG A 166 -10.42 4.27 17.91
N ASP A 167 -11.50 4.34 18.68
CA ASP A 167 -12.03 5.58 19.20
C ASP A 167 -11.22 6.03 20.43
N PRO A 168 -11.03 7.35 20.62
CA PRO A 168 -10.53 7.88 21.88
C PRO A 168 -11.36 7.36 23.06
N PRO A 169 -10.75 7.07 24.23
CA PRO A 169 -9.34 7.31 24.56
C PRO A 169 -8.39 6.14 24.20
N ASN A 170 -8.83 5.18 23.38
CA ASN A 170 -8.07 3.96 23.09
C ASN A 170 -7.38 3.99 21.72
N ASP A 171 -7.11 5.17 21.19
CA ASP A 171 -6.61 5.45 19.85
C ASP A 171 -5.08 5.47 19.74
N ASN A 172 -4.42 4.64 20.56
CA ASN A 172 -2.97 4.43 20.43
C ASN A 172 -2.63 3.95 19.01
N PRO A 173 -1.51 4.41 18.42
CA PRO A 173 -1.15 4.00 17.07
C PRO A 173 -0.94 2.49 16.92
N VAL A 174 -1.20 1.98 15.71
CA VAL A 174 -1.35 0.54 15.48
C VAL A 174 -0.09 -0.15 14.96
N TRP A 175 0.84 0.56 14.32
CA TRP A 175 2.15 0.02 13.89
C TRP A 175 2.05 -1.32 13.13
N HIS A 176 1.07 -1.45 12.25
CA HIS A 176 0.91 -2.66 11.42
C HIS A 176 1.87 -2.68 10.25
N ARG A 177 2.19 -3.88 9.76
CA ARG A 177 3.01 -4.08 8.57
C ARG A 177 2.26 -4.93 7.54
N ILE A 178 2.22 -4.48 6.30
CA ILE A 178 1.61 -5.20 5.18
C ILE A 178 2.69 -5.32 4.10
N ASP A 179 3.27 -6.51 3.95
CA ASP A 179 4.49 -6.65 3.15
C ASP A 179 4.62 -7.94 2.33
N ASN A 180 5.32 -7.90 1.19
CA ASN A 180 5.53 -9.08 0.35
C ASN A 180 4.24 -9.78 -0.12
N ASN A 181 3.12 -9.06 -0.21
CA ASN A 181 1.86 -9.63 -0.69
C ASN A 181 1.71 -9.45 -2.19
N TYR A 182 1.04 -10.40 -2.82
CA TYR A 182 0.54 -10.30 -4.18
C TYR A 182 -0.95 -9.94 -4.17
N PHE A 183 -1.26 -8.69 -4.49
CA PHE A 183 -2.61 -8.24 -4.79
C PHE A 183 -2.82 -8.34 -6.30
N GLY A 184 -3.36 -9.47 -6.73
CA GLY A 184 -3.68 -9.73 -8.13
C GLY A 184 -4.98 -9.06 -8.58
N HIS A 185 -5.45 -9.45 -9.77
CA HIS A 185 -6.55 -8.79 -10.46
C HIS A 185 -7.77 -8.55 -9.56
N ARG A 186 -8.23 -7.31 -9.49
CA ARG A 186 -9.50 -6.91 -8.89
C ARG A 186 -10.33 -6.20 -9.95
N PRO A 187 -11.45 -6.79 -10.43
CA PRO A 187 -12.27 -6.16 -11.46
C PRO A 187 -12.90 -4.87 -10.96
N GLU A 188 -13.19 -3.96 -11.90
CA GLU A 188 -13.89 -2.70 -11.61
C GLU A 188 -15.24 -2.95 -10.93
N LEU A 189 -15.46 -2.25 -9.81
CA LEU A 189 -16.71 -2.35 -9.05
C LEU A 189 -17.83 -1.46 -9.65
N GLY A 190 -17.44 -0.44 -10.42
CA GLY A 190 -18.35 0.55 -11.02
C GLY A 190 -18.90 1.59 -10.02
N LYS A 191 -18.40 1.59 -8.78
CA LYS A 191 -18.74 2.54 -7.72
C LYS A 191 -17.63 2.59 -6.66
N ASN A 192 -17.74 3.56 -5.74
CA ASN A 192 -16.90 3.64 -4.54
C ASN A 192 -17.05 2.38 -3.65
N GLY A 193 -15.96 1.98 -2.97
CA GLY A 193 -15.92 0.79 -2.10
C GLY A 193 -15.09 -0.36 -2.67
N GLY A 194 -14.35 -0.08 -3.75
CA GLY A 194 -13.53 -1.01 -4.49
C GLY A 194 -12.07 -1.06 -4.02
N GLU A 195 -11.71 -0.46 -2.88
CA GLU A 195 -10.30 -0.20 -2.55
C GLU A 195 -9.53 -1.50 -2.27
N THR A 196 -8.33 -1.70 -2.83
CA THR A 196 -7.52 -2.88 -2.48
C THR A 196 -7.06 -2.79 -1.02
N ILE A 197 -6.49 -1.66 -0.60
CA ILE A 197 -6.14 -1.40 0.81
C ILE A 197 -6.83 -0.13 1.29
N ARG A 198 -7.38 -0.16 2.49
CA ARG A 198 -7.80 1.06 3.21
C ARG A 198 -7.21 1.11 4.62
N ILE A 199 -6.59 2.23 4.99
CA ILE A 199 -5.97 2.41 6.31
C ILE A 199 -6.73 3.49 7.09
N GLY A 200 -7.64 3.07 7.96
CA GLY A 200 -8.51 3.96 8.72
C GLY A 200 -9.80 4.34 7.99
N THR A 201 -10.42 5.41 8.47
CA THR A 201 -11.68 6.00 7.96
C THR A 201 -11.63 7.50 8.12
N SER A 202 -12.50 8.24 7.43
CA SER A 202 -12.62 9.70 7.59
C SER A 202 -12.75 10.11 9.06
N SER A 203 -13.63 9.45 9.82
CA SER A 203 -13.88 9.73 11.25
C SER A 203 -12.68 9.55 12.19
N ARG A 204 -11.62 8.87 11.75
CA ARG A 204 -10.40 8.61 12.52
C ARG A 204 -9.13 9.13 11.83
N SER A 205 -9.31 9.93 10.78
CA SER A 205 -8.22 10.30 9.88
C SER A 205 -7.13 11.17 10.48
N MET A 206 -7.44 11.90 11.57
CA MET A 206 -6.47 12.73 12.28
C MET A 206 -5.64 11.95 13.30
N GLN A 207 -5.84 10.63 13.42
CA GLN A 207 -5.02 9.76 14.28
C GLN A 207 -3.81 9.26 13.50
N ASP A 208 -2.67 9.20 14.18
CA ASP A 208 -1.48 8.53 13.64
C ASP A 208 -1.63 7.01 13.75
N ALA A 209 -1.36 6.32 12.65
CA ALA A 209 -1.46 4.86 12.59
C ALA A 209 -0.08 4.19 12.48
N TYR A 210 0.91 4.86 11.88
CA TYR A 210 2.25 4.32 11.62
C TYR A 210 2.25 2.95 10.95
N VAL A 211 1.30 2.73 10.03
CA VAL A 211 1.24 1.51 9.22
C VAL A 211 2.28 1.60 8.11
N THR A 212 3.03 0.51 7.93
CA THR A 212 3.97 0.36 6.80
C THR A 212 3.41 -0.61 5.78
N VAL A 213 3.25 -0.16 4.54
CA VAL A 213 2.89 -0.97 3.37
C VAL A 213 4.09 -1.01 2.43
N GLU A 214 4.75 -2.16 2.34
CA GLU A 214 6.01 -2.26 1.60
C GLU A 214 6.23 -3.55 0.85
N HIS A 215 7.00 -3.52 -0.24
CA HIS A 215 7.33 -4.73 -1.00
C HIS A 215 6.10 -5.52 -1.50
N ASN A 216 4.98 -4.86 -1.79
CA ASN A 216 3.80 -5.52 -2.34
C ASN A 216 3.69 -5.29 -3.85
N LEU A 217 3.19 -6.30 -4.56
CA LEU A 217 2.77 -6.16 -5.96
C LEU A 217 1.26 -5.93 -6.02
N PHE A 218 0.85 -4.87 -6.70
CA PHE A 218 -0.53 -4.57 -7.06
C PHE A 218 -0.66 -4.71 -8.58
N GLU A 219 -1.18 -5.84 -9.03
CA GLU A 219 -1.34 -6.14 -10.45
C GLU A 219 -2.82 -6.12 -10.82
N GLU A 220 -3.20 -5.24 -11.75
CA GLU A 220 -4.58 -5.11 -12.22
C GLU A 220 -5.60 -4.93 -11.10
N CYS A 221 -5.22 -4.16 -10.08
CA CYS A 221 -6.09 -3.72 -9.00
C CYS A 221 -7.03 -2.60 -9.49
N ASP A 222 -8.08 -2.95 -10.23
CA ASP A 222 -8.95 -2.01 -10.95
C ASP A 222 -10.25 -1.69 -10.23
N GLY A 223 -10.38 -2.11 -8.96
CA GLY A 223 -11.65 -2.07 -8.23
C GLY A 223 -12.33 -0.70 -8.23
N GLU A 224 -11.56 0.38 -8.13
CA GLU A 224 -12.02 1.77 -8.22
C GLU A 224 -10.83 2.75 -8.37
N ILE A 225 -11.01 4.04 -8.12
CA ILE A 225 -9.96 5.06 -8.27
C ILE A 225 -8.86 4.97 -7.18
N GLU A 226 -9.17 4.44 -6.00
CA GLU A 226 -8.25 4.24 -4.88
C GLU A 226 -7.78 2.78 -4.82
N ILE A 227 -6.60 2.46 -5.37
CA ILE A 227 -5.94 1.16 -5.12
C ILE A 227 -5.61 1.07 -3.64
N ILE A 228 -4.96 2.12 -3.13
CA ILE A 228 -4.73 2.34 -1.71
C ILE A 228 -5.44 3.63 -1.30
N SER A 229 -6.23 3.54 -0.24
CA SER A 229 -6.93 4.65 0.39
C SER A 229 -6.37 4.89 1.80
N ASN A 230 -5.40 5.79 1.89
CA ASN A 230 -4.83 6.21 3.17
C ASN A 230 -5.79 7.17 3.87
N LYS A 231 -6.28 6.81 5.06
CA LYS A 231 -7.24 7.60 5.83
C LYS A 231 -6.80 7.71 7.30
N SER A 232 -5.51 7.97 7.51
CA SER A 232 -4.85 8.17 8.80
C SER A 232 -3.45 8.76 8.64
N GLY A 233 -2.87 9.25 9.73
CA GLY A 233 -1.58 9.94 9.75
C GLY A 233 -0.35 9.02 9.85
N ASN A 234 0.79 9.56 9.42
CA ASN A 234 2.13 8.99 9.61
C ASN A 234 2.36 7.57 9.03
N ASN A 235 1.62 7.20 7.97
CA ASN A 235 1.81 5.92 7.29
C ASN A 235 2.95 5.96 6.26
N ILE A 236 3.55 4.81 6.00
CA ILE A 236 4.67 4.65 5.06
C ILE A 236 4.26 3.70 3.94
N PHE A 237 4.46 4.12 2.69
CA PHE A 237 4.23 3.31 1.49
C PHE A 237 5.53 3.26 0.68
N ARG A 238 6.23 2.12 0.69
CA ARG A 238 7.54 2.04 0.03
C ARG A 238 7.85 0.75 -0.72
N HIS A 239 8.66 0.84 -1.76
CA HIS A 239 9.14 -0.34 -2.50
C HIS A 239 8.01 -1.25 -3.01
N ASN A 240 6.82 -0.69 -3.24
CA ASN A 240 5.70 -1.40 -3.87
C ASN A 240 5.77 -1.25 -5.38
N THR A 241 5.18 -2.19 -6.11
CA THR A 241 5.00 -2.11 -7.57
C THR A 241 3.51 -2.10 -7.89
N PHE A 242 3.06 -1.08 -8.60
CA PHE A 242 1.72 -0.97 -9.17
C PHE A 242 1.82 -1.25 -10.66
N LEU A 243 1.45 -2.47 -11.06
CA LEU A 243 1.57 -2.96 -12.42
C LEU A 243 0.18 -3.00 -13.06
N ARG A 244 0.00 -2.31 -14.19
CA ARG A 244 -1.25 -2.28 -14.97
C ARG A 244 -2.49 -2.11 -14.08
N SER A 245 -2.44 -1.24 -13.07
CA SER A 245 -3.56 -1.04 -12.13
C SER A 245 -4.28 0.27 -12.43
N SER A 246 -5.59 0.19 -12.67
CA SER A 246 -6.44 1.35 -12.93
C SER A 246 -6.87 2.02 -11.63
N GLY A 247 -6.03 2.88 -11.08
CA GLY A 247 -6.30 3.66 -9.88
C GLY A 247 -5.04 4.36 -9.38
N THR A 248 -5.08 4.78 -8.11
CA THR A 248 -4.01 5.56 -7.49
C THR A 248 -3.69 5.07 -6.08
N LEU A 249 -2.48 5.39 -5.62
CA LEU A 249 -2.21 5.51 -4.20
C LEU A 249 -2.74 6.89 -3.75
N THR A 250 -3.90 6.90 -3.09
CA THR A 250 -4.51 8.13 -2.60
C THR A 250 -4.20 8.35 -1.13
N LEU A 251 -3.53 9.48 -0.85
CA LEU A 251 -3.44 10.09 0.47
C LEU A 251 -4.78 10.80 0.76
N ARG A 252 -5.81 10.03 1.09
CA ARG A 252 -7.21 10.49 1.03
C ARG A 252 -7.58 11.37 2.22
N HIS A 253 -7.14 10.97 3.41
CA HIS A 253 -7.23 11.72 4.65
C HIS A 253 -6.02 11.42 5.54
N GLY A 254 -5.83 12.22 6.59
CA GLY A 254 -4.65 12.15 7.45
C GLY A 254 -3.46 12.89 6.86
N ASN A 255 -2.40 13.04 7.64
CA ASN A 255 -1.25 13.89 7.32
C ASN A 255 0.06 13.11 7.43
N GLU A 256 1.16 13.68 6.96
CA GLU A 256 2.53 13.20 7.24
C GLU A 256 2.85 11.78 6.72
N ALA A 257 2.05 11.28 5.78
CA ALA A 257 2.41 10.04 5.07
C ALA A 257 3.67 10.22 4.20
N SER A 258 4.48 9.16 4.13
CA SER A 258 5.64 9.06 3.25
C SER A 258 5.41 8.02 2.16
N VAL A 259 5.56 8.39 0.90
CA VAL A 259 5.41 7.54 -0.29
C VAL A 259 6.73 7.55 -1.05
N TYR A 260 7.50 6.46 -1.01
CA TYR A 260 8.81 6.46 -1.65
C TYR A 260 9.32 5.14 -2.20
N GLY A 261 10.18 5.20 -3.20
CA GLY A 261 10.78 3.99 -3.77
C GLY A 261 9.77 3.08 -4.47
N ASN A 262 8.58 3.58 -4.83
CA ASN A 262 7.54 2.77 -5.49
C ASN A 262 7.65 2.87 -7.01
N TYR A 263 7.31 1.78 -7.69
CA TYR A 263 7.21 1.72 -9.15
C TYR A 263 5.73 1.72 -9.57
N PHE A 264 5.34 2.66 -10.42
CA PHE A 264 4.01 2.74 -11.04
C PHE A 264 4.17 2.49 -12.54
N LEU A 265 3.87 1.27 -12.98
CA LEU A 265 4.07 0.79 -14.34
C LEU A 265 2.70 0.57 -15.00
N GLY A 266 2.23 1.57 -15.75
CA GLY A 266 0.90 1.54 -16.35
C GLY A 266 0.78 0.66 -17.58
N GLU A 267 1.88 0.50 -18.32
CA GLU A 267 1.93 -0.16 -19.65
C GLU A 267 0.80 0.32 -20.59
N GLY A 268 0.46 1.61 -20.53
CA GLY A 268 -0.57 2.22 -21.34
C GLY A 268 -2.01 1.88 -20.93
N LYS A 269 -2.24 1.22 -19.79
CA LYS A 269 -3.59 0.89 -19.33
C LYS A 269 -4.39 2.15 -18.97
N SER A 270 -5.61 2.26 -19.49
CA SER A 270 -6.51 3.36 -19.17
C SER A 270 -6.79 3.48 -17.67
N GLY A 271 -6.74 4.73 -17.15
CA GLY A 271 -6.99 5.02 -15.75
C GLY A 271 -5.87 4.60 -14.78
N SER A 272 -4.72 4.13 -15.30
CA SER A 272 -3.53 3.89 -14.50
C SER A 272 -2.93 5.20 -14.01
N GLY A 273 -2.97 5.41 -12.70
CA GLY A 273 -2.50 6.63 -12.06
C GLY A 273 -1.33 6.39 -11.12
N GLY A 274 -0.87 7.48 -10.52
CA GLY A 274 0.22 7.45 -9.55
C GLY A 274 -0.26 7.81 -8.15
N VAL A 275 0.20 8.95 -7.65
CA VAL A 275 -0.07 9.40 -6.27
C VAL A 275 -1.02 10.60 -6.27
N ARG A 276 -2.05 10.53 -5.43
CA ARG A 276 -2.98 11.65 -5.19
C ARG A 276 -2.83 12.18 -3.76
N ILE A 277 -2.49 13.46 -3.63
CA ILE A 277 -2.18 14.14 -2.38
C ILE A 277 -3.36 14.99 -1.91
N ILE A 278 -3.84 14.74 -0.69
CA ILE A 278 -4.80 15.57 0.06
C ILE A 278 -4.30 15.61 1.51
N GLY A 279 -4.34 16.76 2.17
CA GLY A 279 -3.82 16.91 3.54
C GLY A 279 -2.37 17.41 3.60
N GLU A 280 -1.79 17.37 4.79
CA GLU A 280 -0.61 18.18 5.11
C GLU A 280 0.68 17.36 5.25
N ARG A 281 1.81 17.99 4.92
CA ARG A 281 3.19 17.53 5.21
C ARG A 281 3.52 16.13 4.67
N HIS A 282 2.88 15.75 3.58
CA HIS A 282 3.19 14.51 2.87
C HIS A 282 4.54 14.60 2.16
N LYS A 283 5.22 13.45 2.09
CA LYS A 283 6.49 13.31 1.34
C LYS A 283 6.30 12.28 0.25
N VAL A 284 6.49 12.66 -1.00
CA VAL A 284 6.42 11.79 -2.19
C VAL A 284 7.76 11.86 -2.90
N TYR A 285 8.61 10.84 -2.72
CA TYR A 285 9.99 10.90 -3.23
C TYR A 285 10.57 9.59 -3.73
N ASN A 286 11.58 9.62 -4.61
CA ASN A 286 12.18 8.41 -5.20
C ASN A 286 11.17 7.45 -5.84
N ASN A 287 10.03 7.92 -6.32
CA ASN A 287 9.08 7.06 -7.03
C ASN A 287 9.32 7.13 -8.53
N TYR A 288 9.07 6.03 -9.21
CA TYR A 288 9.19 5.91 -10.67
C TYR A 288 7.82 5.68 -11.29
N PHE A 289 7.44 6.54 -12.24
CA PHE A 289 6.15 6.53 -12.91
C PHE A 289 6.36 6.36 -14.41
N GLN A 290 5.78 5.32 -15.00
CA GLN A 290 5.95 5.03 -16.42
C GLN A 290 4.66 4.57 -17.08
N ASP A 291 4.43 5.04 -18.31
CA ASP A 291 3.34 4.59 -19.20
C ASP A 291 1.95 4.72 -18.56
N LEU A 292 1.75 5.74 -17.71
CA LEU A 292 0.49 6.01 -17.00
C LEU A 292 -0.50 6.78 -17.88
N ARG A 293 -1.78 6.39 -17.84
CA ARG A 293 -2.86 6.98 -18.67
C ARG A 293 -4.05 7.52 -17.85
N GLY A 294 -3.84 7.75 -16.56
CA GLY A 294 -4.83 8.41 -15.72
C GLY A 294 -4.75 9.94 -15.84
N THR A 295 -5.89 10.59 -15.63
CA THR A 295 -6.06 12.04 -15.73
C THR A 295 -6.84 12.61 -14.54
N GLY A 296 -6.74 13.91 -14.30
CA GLY A 296 -7.30 14.63 -13.15
C GLY A 296 -6.88 13.98 -11.83
N TYR A 297 -7.85 13.43 -11.11
CA TYR A 297 -7.60 12.67 -9.88
C TYR A 297 -6.84 11.35 -10.06
N ARG A 298 -6.70 10.87 -11.30
CA ARG A 298 -5.89 9.69 -11.66
C ARG A 298 -4.55 10.06 -12.30
N SER A 299 -4.17 11.34 -12.38
CA SER A 299 -2.87 11.73 -12.94
C SER A 299 -1.68 11.05 -12.22
N ALA A 300 -0.49 11.09 -12.83
CA ALA A 300 0.70 10.53 -12.22
C ALA A 300 0.99 11.17 -10.86
N LEU A 301 0.77 12.49 -10.75
CA LEU A 301 0.71 13.20 -9.48
C LEU A 301 -0.43 14.23 -9.47
N ALA A 302 -1.44 13.98 -8.63
CA ALA A 302 -2.53 14.91 -8.38
C ALA A 302 -2.37 15.61 -7.03
N VAL A 303 -2.39 16.95 -7.01
CA VAL A 303 -2.41 17.76 -5.79
C VAL A 303 -3.77 18.46 -5.70
N VAL A 304 -4.60 18.02 -4.76
CA VAL A 304 -6.05 18.33 -4.75
C VAL A 304 -6.35 19.64 -4.00
N ASN A 305 -7.33 20.41 -4.48
CA ASN A 305 -7.86 21.57 -3.75
C ASN A 305 -8.60 21.16 -2.47
N GLY A 306 -8.45 21.97 -1.43
CA GLY A 306 -9.14 21.78 -0.15
C GLY A 306 -10.51 22.44 -0.07
N VAL A 307 -11.30 21.99 0.90
CA VAL A 307 -12.58 22.60 1.29
C VAL A 307 -12.36 23.52 2.50
N PRO A 308 -12.84 24.77 2.48
CA PRO A 308 -12.81 25.65 3.65
C PRO A 308 -13.50 25.00 4.86
N ASN A 309 -12.84 25.00 6.02
CA ASN A 309 -13.35 24.33 7.23
C ASN A 309 -13.79 22.88 6.98
N SER A 310 -12.99 22.15 6.19
CA SER A 310 -13.32 20.80 5.70
C SER A 310 -13.82 19.89 6.82
N PRO A 311 -15.03 19.32 6.69
CA PRO A 311 -15.42 18.16 7.47
C PRO A 311 -14.45 16.99 7.26
N LEU A 312 -14.38 16.07 8.24
CA LEU A 312 -13.45 14.92 8.20
C LEU A 312 -13.61 14.00 6.98
N ASN A 313 -14.79 13.98 6.35
CA ASN A 313 -15.09 13.19 5.17
C ASN A 313 -14.98 13.97 3.85
N ARG A 314 -14.47 15.20 3.87
CA ARG A 314 -14.20 16.01 2.68
C ARG A 314 -12.69 16.08 2.41
N TYR A 315 -12.20 17.16 1.83
CA TYR A 315 -10.83 17.30 1.34
C TYR A 315 -10.13 18.40 2.12
N PHE A 316 -9.11 18.03 2.89
CA PHE A 316 -8.25 19.02 3.56
C PHE A 316 -7.31 19.64 2.54
N GLN A 317 -7.03 20.93 2.70
CA GLN A 317 -6.09 21.66 1.85
C GLN A 317 -4.72 20.97 1.90
N VAL A 318 -4.08 20.83 0.74
CA VAL A 318 -2.69 20.40 0.70
C VAL A 318 -1.81 21.51 1.25
N LYS A 319 -1.02 21.20 2.29
CA LYS A 319 -0.05 22.12 2.88
C LYS A 319 1.30 21.47 3.06
N ASP A 320 2.37 22.18 2.70
CA ASP A 320 3.75 21.79 3.00
C ASP A 320 4.13 20.38 2.49
N ALA A 321 3.55 19.97 1.37
CA ALA A 321 3.88 18.70 0.74
C ALA A 321 5.21 18.81 -0.01
N VAL A 322 6.03 17.75 0.05
CA VAL A 322 7.30 17.65 -0.67
C VAL A 322 7.20 16.56 -1.73
N VAL A 323 7.45 16.92 -2.98
CA VAL A 323 7.49 16.05 -4.14
C VAL A 323 8.90 16.13 -4.71
N ALA A 324 9.73 15.12 -4.44
CA ALA A 324 11.13 15.22 -4.79
C ALA A 324 11.80 13.95 -5.31
N PHE A 325 12.79 14.09 -6.19
CA PHE A 325 13.53 12.94 -6.72
C PHE A 325 12.63 11.87 -7.35
N ASN A 326 11.51 12.24 -7.96
CA ASN A 326 10.70 11.28 -8.70
C ASN A 326 11.08 11.30 -10.19
N THR A 327 10.93 10.16 -10.88
CA THR A 327 11.12 10.05 -12.32
C THR A 327 9.78 9.74 -12.99
N PHE A 328 9.40 10.52 -13.99
CA PHE A 328 8.18 10.35 -14.78
C PHE A 328 8.53 10.16 -16.25
N VAL A 329 8.10 9.04 -16.85
CA VAL A 329 8.38 8.72 -18.25
C VAL A 329 7.09 8.36 -18.98
N ASP A 330 6.82 9.06 -20.08
CA ASP A 330 5.64 8.84 -20.92
C ASP A 330 4.35 8.72 -20.10
N VAL A 331 4.03 9.73 -19.30
CA VAL A 331 2.77 9.80 -18.54
C VAL A 331 1.81 10.79 -19.21
N GLU A 332 0.50 10.52 -19.17
CA GLU A 332 -0.53 11.34 -19.81
C GLU A 332 -0.66 12.73 -19.19
N GLU A 333 -0.82 12.78 -17.86
CA GLU A 333 -0.79 14.00 -17.06
C GLU A 333 0.22 13.83 -15.92
N THR A 334 1.26 14.68 -15.90
CA THR A 334 2.37 14.54 -14.94
C THR A 334 2.02 15.17 -13.60
N PHE A 335 1.92 16.51 -13.55
CA PHE A 335 1.57 17.25 -12.34
C PHE A 335 0.26 18.02 -12.54
N VAL A 336 -0.81 17.59 -11.87
CA VAL A 336 -2.07 18.33 -11.83
C VAL A 336 -2.20 19.02 -10.48
N ILE A 337 -2.00 20.33 -10.45
CA ILE A 337 -2.02 21.15 -9.23
C ILE A 337 -3.35 21.89 -9.11
N GLY A 338 -3.95 21.80 -7.92
CA GLY A 338 -5.27 22.34 -7.63
C GLY A 338 -6.41 21.47 -8.17
N ALA A 339 -6.14 20.17 -8.37
CA ALA A 339 -7.08 19.22 -8.95
C ALA A 339 -8.45 19.29 -8.23
N GLY A 340 -9.54 19.28 -8.99
CA GLY A 340 -10.90 19.28 -8.47
C GLY A 340 -11.41 20.65 -8.01
N LYS A 341 -10.71 21.73 -8.38
CA LYS A 341 -11.14 23.11 -8.10
C LYS A 341 -12.62 23.29 -8.40
N SER A 342 -13.33 23.85 -7.43
CA SER A 342 -14.76 24.14 -7.55
C SER A 342 -15.15 25.21 -6.53
N SER A 343 -16.43 25.60 -6.54
CA SER A 343 -16.97 26.48 -5.50
C SER A 343 -16.87 25.88 -4.09
N GLU A 344 -16.85 24.55 -3.97
CA GLU A 344 -16.66 23.86 -2.70
C GLU A 344 -15.17 23.66 -2.38
N GLN A 345 -14.41 23.06 -3.30
CA GLN A 345 -12.97 22.86 -3.19
C GLN A 345 -12.24 24.13 -3.67
N SER A 346 -12.29 25.16 -2.84
CA SER A 346 -11.83 26.53 -3.15
C SER A 346 -10.51 26.92 -2.47
N LEU A 347 -9.88 26.02 -1.71
CA LEU A 347 -8.57 26.26 -1.13
C LEU A 347 -7.48 25.65 -2.01
N ALA A 348 -6.75 26.49 -2.72
CA ALA A 348 -5.58 26.08 -3.50
C ALA A 348 -4.48 25.46 -2.62
N PRO A 349 -3.61 24.58 -3.15
CA PRO A 349 -2.46 24.06 -2.43
C PRO A 349 -1.53 25.17 -1.92
N ASP A 350 -0.93 24.97 -0.75
CA ASP A 350 -0.03 25.94 -0.10
C ASP A 350 1.28 25.26 0.34
N GLY A 351 2.41 25.96 0.23
CA GLY A 351 3.72 25.45 0.64
C GLY A 351 4.22 24.21 -0.14
N LEU A 352 3.83 24.02 -1.41
CA LEU A 352 4.25 22.86 -2.19
C LEU A 352 5.72 22.98 -2.63
N GLN A 353 6.54 21.96 -2.37
CA GLN A 353 7.91 21.87 -2.89
C GLN A 353 8.00 20.80 -3.98
N ILE A 354 8.38 21.21 -5.19
CA ILE A 354 8.67 20.33 -6.33
C ILE A 354 10.16 20.41 -6.63
N ALA A 355 10.95 19.43 -6.21
CA ALA A 355 12.41 19.49 -6.29
C ALA A 355 13.06 18.24 -6.86
N ASN A 356 14.12 18.36 -7.66
CA ASN A 356 14.90 17.23 -8.15
C ASN A 356 14.10 16.18 -8.93
N ASN A 357 12.95 16.53 -9.49
CA ASN A 357 12.16 15.59 -10.30
C ASN A 357 12.66 15.57 -11.74
N LEU A 358 12.61 14.40 -12.35
CA LEU A 358 12.97 14.16 -13.73
C LEU A 358 11.71 13.79 -14.53
N VAL A 359 11.40 14.54 -15.58
CA VAL A 359 10.21 14.30 -16.41
C VAL A 359 10.60 14.20 -17.88
N VAL A 360 10.25 13.09 -18.51
CA VAL A 360 10.40 12.85 -19.95
C VAL A 360 9.07 12.36 -20.50
N THR A 361 8.26 13.26 -21.06
CA THR A 361 6.96 12.93 -21.64
C THR A 361 6.70 13.77 -22.89
N ARG A 362 5.84 13.30 -23.79
CA ARG A 362 5.34 14.08 -24.94
C ARG A 362 3.86 14.43 -24.80
N ASN A 363 3.22 14.06 -23.68
CA ASN A 363 1.80 14.22 -23.45
C ASN A 363 1.55 15.37 -22.47
N GLY A 364 0.52 16.18 -22.78
CA GLY A 364 0.05 17.30 -21.96
C GLY A 364 1.10 18.40 -21.69
N PRO A 365 0.72 19.50 -21.05
CA PRO A 365 1.70 20.26 -20.28
C PRO A 365 2.25 19.39 -19.15
N ILE A 366 3.55 19.52 -18.83
CA ILE A 366 4.16 18.80 -17.70
C ILE A 366 3.54 19.25 -16.38
N VAL A 367 3.24 20.54 -16.23
CA VAL A 367 2.52 21.08 -15.09
C VAL A 367 1.22 21.72 -15.55
N GLU A 368 0.10 21.19 -15.06
CA GLU A 368 -1.22 21.79 -15.22
C GLU A 368 -1.67 22.41 -13.90
N TYR A 369 -2.04 23.70 -13.95
CA TYR A 369 -2.67 24.40 -12.84
C TYR A 369 -4.17 24.50 -13.08
N GLU A 370 -4.95 23.57 -12.49
CA GLU A 370 -6.40 23.74 -12.37
C GLU A 370 -6.73 24.88 -11.40
N ASP A 371 -5.92 25.05 -10.35
CA ASP A 371 -5.89 26.23 -9.49
C ASP A 371 -4.46 26.73 -9.29
N ALA A 372 -4.30 28.04 -9.17
CA ALA A 372 -3.00 28.62 -8.89
C ALA A 372 -2.62 28.33 -7.42
N PRO A 373 -1.51 27.64 -7.14
CA PRO A 373 -1.07 27.39 -5.76
C PRO A 373 -0.72 28.70 -5.06
N LEU A 374 -0.93 28.76 -3.74
CA LEU A 374 -0.63 29.96 -2.94
C LEU A 374 0.88 30.17 -2.80
N ASN A 375 1.60 29.11 -2.45
CA ASN A 375 3.06 29.08 -2.41
C ASN A 375 3.53 27.76 -3.03
N ILE A 376 4.42 27.87 -4.01
CA ILE A 376 5.07 26.73 -4.65
C ILE A 376 6.53 27.06 -4.93
N ALA A 377 7.42 26.11 -4.65
CA ALA A 377 8.84 26.23 -4.91
C ALA A 377 9.32 25.13 -5.85
N TYR A 378 10.03 25.53 -6.91
CA TYR A 378 10.70 24.63 -7.83
C TYR A 378 12.21 24.68 -7.59
N ALA A 379 12.88 23.53 -7.56
CA ALA A 379 14.33 23.46 -7.42
C ALA A 379 14.92 22.27 -8.18
N SER A 380 15.94 22.52 -9.01
CA SER A 380 16.70 21.47 -9.73
C SER A 380 15.84 20.39 -10.40
N ASN A 381 14.72 20.74 -11.04
CA ASN A 381 13.95 19.78 -11.85
C ASN A 381 14.47 19.77 -13.29
N VAL A 382 14.37 18.62 -13.96
CA VAL A 382 14.67 18.50 -15.40
C VAL A 382 13.43 18.01 -16.14
N PHE A 383 12.96 18.82 -17.08
CA PHE A 383 11.77 18.57 -17.89
C PHE A 383 12.13 18.43 -19.37
N PHE A 384 11.54 17.46 -20.06
CA PHE A 384 11.79 17.23 -21.48
C PHE A 384 10.59 16.65 -22.22
N GLY A 385 10.52 16.97 -23.52
CA GLY A 385 9.58 16.41 -24.50
C GLY A 385 8.33 17.25 -24.71
N ALA A 386 7.60 17.57 -23.63
CA ALA A 386 6.40 18.39 -23.66
C ALA A 386 6.64 19.80 -23.10
N GLU A 387 5.68 20.70 -23.30
CA GLU A 387 5.76 22.06 -22.75
C GLU A 387 5.65 22.04 -21.21
N SER A 388 6.28 22.99 -20.52
CA SER A 388 6.23 23.03 -19.06
C SER A 388 4.83 23.30 -18.51
N GLY A 389 3.97 23.99 -19.27
CA GLY A 389 2.63 24.43 -18.86
C GLY A 389 2.57 25.69 -17.99
N ILE A 390 3.71 26.08 -17.39
CA ILE A 390 3.82 27.23 -16.47
C ILE A 390 4.78 28.32 -16.95
N GLY A 391 5.23 28.21 -18.20
CA GLY A 391 6.24 29.10 -18.76
C GLY A 391 7.64 28.83 -18.18
N GLN A 392 8.50 29.85 -18.22
CA GLN A 392 9.85 29.78 -17.67
C GLN A 392 9.83 30.17 -16.18
N VAL A 393 10.29 29.24 -15.32
CA VAL A 393 10.37 29.40 -13.87
C VAL A 393 11.75 28.91 -13.42
N ASP A 394 12.35 29.59 -12.44
CA ASP A 394 13.62 29.16 -11.84
C ASP A 394 13.48 27.77 -11.22
N GLY A 395 14.57 27.00 -11.20
CA GLY A 395 14.57 25.64 -10.67
C GLY A 395 13.99 24.56 -11.60
N ILE A 396 13.76 24.89 -12.87
CA ILE A 396 13.41 23.94 -13.93
C ILE A 396 14.37 24.12 -15.12
N LEU A 397 15.10 23.07 -15.46
CA LEU A 397 15.90 22.98 -16.68
C LEU A 397 15.10 22.24 -17.75
N ILE A 398 14.83 22.89 -18.89
CA ILE A 398 14.16 22.26 -20.03
C ILE A 398 15.21 21.76 -21.01
N THR A 399 15.53 20.47 -20.97
CA THR A 399 16.55 19.85 -21.84
C THR A 399 16.44 18.34 -21.84
N ASP A 400 16.99 17.68 -22.86
CA ASP A 400 17.01 16.21 -22.94
C ASP A 400 17.95 15.63 -21.87
N PRO A 401 17.45 14.87 -20.88
CA PRO A 401 18.29 14.24 -19.87
C PRO A 401 19.06 13.03 -20.38
N SER A 402 18.91 12.63 -21.66
CA SER A 402 19.62 11.47 -22.22
C SER A 402 19.38 10.19 -21.40
N LEU A 403 18.10 9.85 -21.16
CA LEU A 403 17.73 8.58 -20.55
C LEU A 403 18.04 7.40 -21.46
N ILE A 404 18.50 6.30 -20.87
CA ILE A 404 18.73 5.03 -21.53
C ILE A 404 17.79 3.97 -20.96
N ARG A 405 17.33 3.06 -21.82
CA ARG A 405 16.49 1.94 -21.38
C ARG A 405 17.37 0.90 -20.71
N ASP A 406 17.04 0.52 -19.48
CA ASP A 406 17.61 -0.60 -18.76
C ASP A 406 16.49 -1.56 -18.35
N GLN A 407 16.41 -2.69 -19.06
CA GLN A 407 15.30 -3.65 -18.95
C GLN A 407 13.93 -2.93 -19.11
N ASP A 408 13.11 -2.92 -18.06
CA ASP A 408 11.75 -2.40 -18.08
C ASP A 408 11.64 -0.93 -17.65
N VAL A 409 12.73 -0.32 -17.21
CA VAL A 409 12.79 1.06 -16.72
C VAL A 409 13.78 1.91 -17.51
N TRP A 410 13.69 3.23 -17.38
CA TRP A 410 14.60 4.20 -17.96
C TRP A 410 15.51 4.76 -16.87
N ARG A 411 16.81 4.79 -17.15
CA ARG A 411 17.87 5.21 -16.22
C ARG A 411 18.69 6.35 -16.81
N LEU A 412 19.40 7.07 -15.95
CA LEU A 412 20.32 8.11 -16.40
C LEU A 412 21.46 7.49 -17.21
N SER A 413 21.84 8.12 -18.32
CA SER A 413 23.15 7.86 -18.91
C SER A 413 24.25 8.59 -18.13
N SER A 414 25.48 8.09 -18.19
CA SER A 414 26.65 8.72 -17.57
C SER A 414 26.94 10.16 -18.05
N THR A 415 26.32 10.57 -19.16
CA THR A 415 26.45 11.92 -19.74
C THR A 415 25.22 12.79 -19.50
N SER A 416 24.26 12.30 -18.71
CA SER A 416 23.04 13.04 -18.42
C SER A 416 23.34 14.33 -17.67
N VAL A 417 22.59 15.39 -17.99
CA VAL A 417 22.63 16.66 -17.25
C VAL A 417 22.08 16.53 -15.82
N ALA A 418 21.39 15.44 -15.52
CA ALA A 418 20.84 15.16 -14.21
C ALA A 418 21.89 14.66 -13.20
N VAL A 419 23.05 14.21 -13.70
CA VAL A 419 24.11 13.63 -12.85
C VAL A 419 24.78 14.72 -12.03
N GLY A 420 24.81 14.55 -10.71
CA GLY A 420 25.43 15.50 -9.78
C GLY A 420 24.73 16.86 -9.66
N ALA A 421 23.48 16.96 -10.14
CA ALA A 421 22.80 18.24 -10.33
C ALA A 421 21.67 18.51 -9.34
N ALA A 422 21.31 17.55 -8.48
CA ALA A 422 20.22 17.72 -7.53
C ALA A 422 20.64 18.55 -6.32
N THR A 423 19.66 19.23 -5.72
CA THR A 423 19.80 19.84 -4.40
C THR A 423 19.59 18.75 -3.34
N ALA A 424 20.55 18.55 -2.44
CA ALA A 424 20.42 17.58 -1.36
C ALA A 424 19.19 17.86 -0.47
N ILE A 425 18.50 16.79 -0.07
CA ILE A 425 17.38 16.85 0.87
C ILE A 425 17.67 15.84 1.98
N ASP A 426 17.79 16.33 3.22
CA ASP A 426 18.32 15.57 4.37
C ASP A 426 17.65 14.20 4.62
N PHE A 427 16.36 14.06 4.30
CA PHE A 427 15.63 12.81 4.52
C PHE A 427 15.67 11.84 3.33
N VAL A 428 16.28 12.22 2.20
CA VAL A 428 16.42 11.39 0.99
C VAL A 428 17.87 10.94 0.88
N THR A 429 18.21 9.87 1.60
CA THR A 429 19.61 9.38 1.71
C THR A 429 19.94 8.23 0.78
N HIS A 430 18.93 7.57 0.22
CA HIS A 430 19.09 6.49 -0.74
C HIS A 430 18.24 6.79 -1.96
N ASP A 431 18.51 6.14 -3.08
CA ASP A 431 17.74 6.22 -4.31
C ASP A 431 16.66 5.12 -4.39
N ILE A 432 16.03 4.96 -5.56
CA ILE A 432 14.98 3.95 -5.78
C ILE A 432 15.53 2.51 -5.77
N ASP A 433 16.81 2.32 -6.08
CA ASP A 433 17.47 1.02 -6.15
C ASP A 433 18.04 0.59 -4.78
N GLY A 434 17.99 1.48 -3.79
CA GLY A 434 18.52 1.25 -2.45
C GLY A 434 20.01 1.56 -2.33
N GLN A 435 20.55 2.34 -3.27
CA GLN A 435 21.92 2.82 -3.27
C GLN A 435 22.00 4.15 -2.53
N GLU A 436 23.08 4.40 -1.78
CA GLU A 436 23.29 5.67 -1.09
C GLU A 436 23.45 6.80 -2.11
N ARG A 437 22.77 7.94 -1.86
CA ARG A 437 23.01 9.17 -2.61
C ARG A 437 24.29 9.83 -2.11
N ASP A 438 25.15 10.24 -3.03
CA ASP A 438 26.44 10.80 -2.67
C ASP A 438 26.37 12.30 -2.31
N GLY A 439 27.53 12.98 -2.20
CA GLY A 439 27.58 14.41 -1.85
C GLY A 439 27.05 15.35 -2.94
N LEU A 440 26.82 14.85 -4.14
CA LEU A 440 26.27 15.50 -5.32
C LEU A 440 25.19 14.56 -5.90
N PRO A 441 23.99 14.52 -5.30
CA PRO A 441 22.97 13.58 -5.74
C PRO A 441 22.48 13.87 -7.17
N ASP A 442 21.96 12.84 -7.82
CA ASP A 442 21.38 12.92 -9.15
C ASP A 442 19.90 13.36 -9.13
N ILE A 443 19.47 14.08 -10.17
CA ILE A 443 18.05 14.46 -10.36
C ILE A 443 17.26 13.24 -10.85
N GLY A 444 16.11 12.98 -10.23
CA GLY A 444 15.27 11.82 -10.49
C GLY A 444 15.38 10.75 -9.40
N ALA A 445 14.67 9.64 -9.59
CA ALA A 445 14.57 8.57 -8.60
C ALA A 445 15.84 7.71 -8.47
N ASP A 446 16.68 7.72 -9.50
CA ASP A 446 17.88 6.91 -9.68
C ASP A 446 19.13 7.72 -9.31
N GLU A 447 20.13 7.06 -8.74
CA GLU A 447 21.50 7.58 -8.57
C GLU A 447 22.45 6.72 -9.41
N ILE A 448 23.30 7.32 -10.24
CA ILE A 448 24.32 6.55 -10.96
C ILE A 448 25.32 6.01 -9.94
N SER A 449 25.20 4.73 -9.63
CA SER A 449 26.07 4.02 -8.72
C SER A 449 26.62 2.74 -9.30
N LEU A 450 27.77 2.31 -8.78
CA LEU A 450 28.30 0.96 -8.99
C LEU A 450 27.87 0.00 -7.86
N SER A 451 27.16 0.50 -6.85
CA SER A 451 26.63 -0.33 -5.76
C SER A 451 25.56 -1.30 -6.28
N PRO A 452 25.38 -2.48 -5.68
CA PRO A 452 24.34 -3.41 -6.11
C PRO A 452 22.94 -2.80 -5.99
N VAL A 453 22.10 -3.04 -7.00
CA VAL A 453 20.67 -2.75 -6.95
C VAL A 453 20.00 -3.72 -5.97
N VAL A 454 19.35 -3.18 -4.94
CA VAL A 454 18.64 -3.94 -3.89
C VAL A 454 17.15 -4.01 -4.18
N TYR A 455 16.58 -2.93 -4.72
CA TYR A 455 15.16 -2.83 -5.03
C TYR A 455 14.95 -2.71 -6.54
N ARG A 456 13.97 -3.46 -7.05
CA ARG A 456 13.57 -3.50 -8.47
C ARG A 456 12.05 -3.58 -8.56
N PRO A 457 11.44 -3.32 -9.74
CA PRO A 457 10.04 -3.64 -9.95
C PRO A 457 9.76 -5.10 -9.57
N LEU A 458 8.74 -5.30 -8.74
CA LEU A 458 8.33 -6.60 -8.24
C LEU A 458 7.51 -7.34 -9.30
N THR A 459 7.74 -8.64 -9.39
CA THR A 459 6.94 -9.58 -10.18
C THR A 459 6.18 -10.54 -9.27
N SER A 460 5.29 -11.35 -9.84
CA SER A 460 4.59 -12.41 -9.10
C SER A 460 5.55 -13.42 -8.43
N GLN A 461 6.80 -13.51 -8.89
CA GLN A 461 7.82 -14.40 -8.32
C GLN A 461 8.49 -13.83 -7.06
N ASP A 462 8.39 -12.52 -6.82
CA ASP A 462 9.06 -11.84 -5.70
C ASP A 462 8.18 -11.77 -4.44
N VAL A 463 6.88 -12.05 -4.58
CA VAL A 463 5.87 -11.82 -3.55
C VAL A 463 4.84 -12.95 -3.50
N GLY A 464 3.96 -12.90 -2.50
CA GLY A 464 2.90 -13.90 -2.33
C GLY A 464 3.40 -15.21 -1.71
N PRO A 465 2.54 -16.23 -1.66
CA PRO A 465 2.81 -17.48 -0.99
C PRO A 465 3.75 -18.36 -1.82
N SER A 466 4.80 -18.87 -1.17
CA SER A 466 5.81 -19.75 -1.79
C SER A 466 5.29 -21.04 -2.44
N TYR A 467 4.06 -21.48 -2.12
CA TYR A 467 3.48 -22.71 -2.67
C TYR A 467 2.66 -22.50 -3.95
N LEU A 468 2.37 -21.24 -4.33
CA LEU A 468 1.74 -20.97 -5.60
C LEU A 468 2.84 -20.68 -6.63
N SER A 469 2.76 -21.36 -7.78
CA SER A 469 3.48 -20.92 -8.97
C SER A 469 2.64 -19.82 -9.61
N LEU A 470 2.93 -18.57 -9.27
CA LEU A 470 2.16 -17.38 -9.64
C LEU A 470 2.60 -16.76 -10.97
#